data_AF-I9L1U0-F1
#
_entry.id   AF-I9L1U0-F1
#
_cell.length_a   1.000
_cell.length_b   1.000
_cell.length_c   1.000
_cell.angle_alpha   90.00
_cell.angle_beta   90.00
_cell.angle_gamma   90.00
#
_symmetry.space_group_name_H-M   'P 1'
#
loop_
_entity.id
_entity.type
_entity.pdbx_description
1 polymer ?
#
loop_
_entity_poly.entity_id
_entity_poly.type
_entity_poly.pdbx_seq_one_letter_code
_entity_poly.pdbx_strand_id
1 'polypeptide(L)' 'MKVGFYLRVSTMDQTTENQRIELERVARQRGWEIVHVFEDAGISGCKGRDKRPAFDAMLNPT' A
#
# COMPACT_ATOMS: atom_id res chain seq x y z
N MET A 1 4.94 16.26 -6.83
CA MET A 1 4.24 15.92 -5.57
C MET A 1 4.77 14.57 -5.10
N LYS A 2 5.09 14.42 -3.81
CA LYS A 2 5.53 13.15 -3.23
C LYS A 2 4.33 12.37 -2.72
N VAL A 3 4.26 11.07 -3.00
CA VAL A 3 3.16 10.18 -2.61
C VAL A 3 3.68 8.86 -2.03
N GLY A 4 2.93 8.30 -1.08
CA GLY A 4 3.12 6.93 -0.62
C GLY A 4 1.92 6.08 -1.03
N PHE A 5 2.15 4.80 -1.33
CA PHE A 5 1.06 3.84 -1.57
C PHE A 5 0.90 2.90 -0.39
N TYR A 6 -0.34 2.54 -0.08
CA TYR A 6 -0.67 1.45 0.83
C TYR A 6 -1.49 0.40 0.09
N LEU A 7 -0.95 -0.83 0.05
CA LEU A 7 -1.51 -1.95 -0.68
C LEU A 7 -1.92 -3.05 0.30
N ARG A 8 -3.04 -3.73 0.02
CA ARG A 8 -3.53 -4.81 0.89
C ARG A 8 -4.40 -5.80 0.14
N VAL A 9 -4.29 -7.06 0.54
CA VAL A 9 -5.25 -8.13 0.20
C VAL A 9 -5.58 -8.96 1.43
N SER A 10 -6.73 -9.61 1.45
CA SER A 10 -7.25 -10.26 2.67
C SER A 10 -6.72 -11.67 2.89
N THR A 11 -6.29 -12.35 1.83
CA THR A 11 -5.81 -13.74 1.88
C THR A 11 -4.47 -13.88 1.15
N MET A 12 -3.75 -14.97 1.42
CA MET A 12 -2.44 -15.25 0.81
C MET A 12 -2.55 -15.67 -0.66
N ASP A 13 -3.73 -16.11 -1.10
CA ASP A 13 -3.99 -16.50 -2.50
C ASP A 13 -4.22 -15.28 -3.42
N GLN A 14 -4.27 -14.08 -2.86
CA GLN A 14 -4.43 -12.82 -3.56
C GLN A 14 -3.09 -12.09 -3.63
N THR A 15 -2.92 -11.24 -4.64
CA THR A 15 -1.74 -10.37 -4.76
C THR A 15 -2.14 -8.91 -4.87
N THR A 16 -1.24 -8.03 -4.42
CA THR A 16 -1.39 -6.57 -4.53
C THR A 16 -0.91 -6.03 -5.88
N GLU A 17 -0.33 -6.89 -6.72
CA GLU A 17 0.40 -6.48 -7.93
C GLU A 17 -0.44 -5.63 -8.88
N ASN A 18 -1.69 -6.04 -9.15
CA ASN A 18 -2.58 -5.26 -10.00
C ASN A 18 -2.93 -3.88 -9.39
N GLN A 19 -2.98 -3.77 -8.06
CA GLN A 19 -3.19 -2.48 -7.39
C GLN A 19 -1.95 -1.59 -7.60
N ARG A 20 -0.75 -2.15 -7.44
CA ARG A 20 0.52 -1.46 -7.65
C ARG A 20 0.64 -0.91 -9.07
N ILE A 21 0.43 -1.74 -10.08
CA ILE A 21 0.55 -1.37 -11.50
C ILE A 21 -0.36 -0.17 -11.83
N GLU A 22 -1.62 -0.21 -11.41
CA GLU A 22 -2.56 0.87 -11.71
C GLU A 22 -2.23 2.16 -10.94
N LEU A 23 -1.79 2.07 -9.69
CA LEU A 23 -1.37 3.25 -8.92
C LEU A 23 -0.09 3.88 -9.49
N GLU A 24 0.88 3.06 -9.90
CA GLU A 24 2.11 3.53 -10.57
C GLU A 24 1.79 4.21 -11.91
N ARG A 25 0.84 3.66 -12.67
CA ARG A 25 0.34 4.30 -13.89
C ARG A 25 -0.24 5.68 -13.61
N VAL A 26 -1.06 5.82 -12.57
CA VAL A 26 -1.64 7.12 -12.15
C VAL A 26 -0.54 8.09 -11.72
N ALA A 27 0.39 7.67 -10.87
CA ALA A 27 1.50 8.52 -10.42
C ALA A 27 2.34 9.01 -11.61
N ARG A 28 2.67 8.13 -12.54
CA ARG A 28 3.40 8.48 -13.77
C ARG A 28 2.64 9.51 -14.61
N GLN A 29 1.35 9.29 -14.85
CA GLN A 29 0.51 10.22 -15.63
C GLN A 29 0.38 11.60 -14.97
N ARG A 30 0.48 11.65 -13.63
CA ARG A 30 0.35 12.89 -12.85
C ARG A 30 1.69 13.54 -12.51
N GLY A 31 2.82 12.94 -12.88
CA GLY A 31 4.16 13.42 -12.50
C GLY A 31 4.38 13.38 -10.98
N TRP A 32 3.83 12.38 -10.30
CA TRP A 32 4.03 12.17 -8.86
C TRP A 32 5.27 11.29 -8.63
N GLU A 33 6.03 11.65 -7.60
CA GLU A 33 7.18 10.87 -7.12
C GLU A 33 6.68 9.92 -6.04
N ILE A 34 6.78 8.61 -6.30
CA ILE A 34 6.44 7.58 -5.32
C ILE A 34 7.62 7.43 -4.38
N VAL A 35 7.45 7.82 -3.12
CA VAL A 35 8.54 7.82 -2.12
C VAL A 35 8.50 6.63 -1.16
N HIS A 36 7.36 5.94 -1.08
CA HIS A 36 7.23 4.71 -0.30
C HIS A 36 6.08 3.85 -0.81
N VAL A 37 6.23 2.53 -0.71
CA VAL A 37 5.11 1.58 -0.81
C VAL A 37 5.04 0.75 0.46
N PHE A 38 3.87 0.72 1.08
CA PHE A 38 3.53 -0.02 2.28
C PHE A 38 2.60 -1.16 1.89
N GLU A 39 2.89 -2.40 2.30
CA GLU A 39 2.16 -3.57 1.85
C GLU A 39 1.78 -4.54 2.97
N ASP A 40 0.49 -4.84 3.06
CA ASP A 40 -0.09 -5.85 3.96
C ASP A 40 -0.77 -6.96 3.14
N ALA A 41 0.01 -7.92 2.64
CA ALA A 41 -0.51 -9.09 1.93
C ALA A 41 -1.05 -10.16 2.89
N GLY A 42 -2.23 -10.71 2.59
CA GLY A 42 -2.86 -11.75 3.41
C GLY A 42 -3.44 -11.28 4.75
N ILE A 43 -3.66 -9.97 4.91
CA ILE A 43 -4.18 -9.38 6.14
C ILE A 43 -5.55 -8.79 5.91
N SER A 44 -6.55 -9.32 6.61
CA SER A 44 -7.93 -8.83 6.53
C SER A 44 -8.03 -7.35 6.94
N GLY A 45 -8.84 -6.59 6.19
CA GLY A 45 -9.13 -5.19 6.50
C GLY A 45 -9.93 -4.98 7.78
N CYS A 46 -10.56 -6.02 8.34
CA CYS A 46 -11.23 -5.92 9.65
C CYS A 46 -10.25 -5.86 10.83
N LYS A 47 -8.97 -6.14 10.59
CA LYS A 47 -7.93 -6.10 11.63
C LYS A 47 -7.57 -4.67 12.00
N GLY A 48 -7.32 -4.45 13.28
CA GLY A 48 -6.83 -3.19 13.82
C GLY A 48 -5.47 -2.80 13.25
N ARG A 49 -5.06 -1.56 13.52
CA ARG A 49 -3.75 -1.01 13.12
C ARG A 49 -2.60 -1.86 13.67
N ASP A 50 -2.74 -2.37 14.89
CA ASP A 50 -1.80 -3.25 15.58
C ASP A 50 -1.52 -4.58 14.85
N LYS A 51 -2.39 -4.96 13.92
CA LYS A 51 -2.28 -6.19 13.11
C LYS A 51 -2.07 -5.90 11.61
N ARG A 52 -1.82 -4.65 11.24
CA ARG A 52 -1.54 -4.19 9.88
C ARG A 52 -0.23 -3.40 9.90
N PRO A 53 0.93 -4.08 9.96
CA PRO A 53 2.22 -3.45 10.22
C PRO A 53 2.59 -2.42 9.16
N ALA A 54 2.25 -2.64 7.89
CA ALA A 54 2.55 -1.66 6.85
C ALA A 54 1.63 -0.44 6.94
N PHE A 55 0.37 -0.63 7.34
CA PHE A 55 -0.52 0.50 7.66
C PHE A 55 -0.01 1.31 8.86
N ASP A 56 0.49 0.63 9.89
CA ASP A 56 1.07 1.28 11.06
C ASP A 56 2.30 2.11 10.69
N ALA A 57 3.22 1.53 9.88
CA ALA A 57 4.41 2.21 9.38
C ALA A 57 4.08 3.43 8.52
N MET A 58 3.04 3.36 7.68
CA MET A 58 2.60 4.50 6.87
C MET A 58 2.15 5.69 7.73
N LEU A 59 1.50 5.42 8.86
CA LEU A 59 0.96 6.45 9.75
C LEU A 59 1.98 6.94 10.79
N ASN A 60 3.07 6.19 10.99
CA ASN A 60 4.22 6.58 11.81
C ASN A 60 5.48 6.67 10.95
N PRO A 61 5.57 7.61 9.99
CA PRO A 61 6.82 7.84 9.27
C PRO A 61 7.83 8.40 10.26
N THR A 62 8.78 7.55 10.69
CA THR A 62 9.94 7.96 11.50
C THR A 62 10.71 9.10 10.83
#